data_AF-A0A3B8XMG3-F1
#
_entry.id   AF-A0A3B8XMG3-F1
#
_cell.length_a   1.000
_cell.length_b   1.000
_cell.length_c   1.000
_cell.angle_alpha   90.00
_cell.angle_beta   90.00
_cell.angle_gamma   90.00
#
_symmetry.space_group_name_H-M   'P 1'
#
loop_
_entity.id
_entity.type
_entity.pdbx_description
1 polymer ?
#
loop_
_entity_poly.entity_id
_entity_poly.type
_entity_poly.pdbx_seq_one_letter_code
_entity_poly.pdbx_strand_id
1 'polypeptide(L)'
;VIELAVSFLAIAALFQVFDGAQAIGAGMLRGLQDTRIPMIFAGIGYWVIGLSAGVFLAFPMKLEGVGIWLGLAAGLAAVSAMMLFRWLSRTRLGLDRSPWAADAPRQTVLL
;
A
#
# COMPACT_ATOMS: atom_id res chain seq x y z
N VAL A 1 -23.49 3.50 21.97
CA VAL A 1 -22.25 4.31 21.81
C VAL A 1 -20.98 3.48 21.91
N ILE A 2 -20.80 2.65 22.95
CA ILE A 2 -19.61 1.77 23.10
C ILE A 2 -19.47 0.81 21.91
N GLU A 3 -20.56 0.20 21.45
CA GLU A 3 -20.56 -0.73 20.32
C GLU A 3 -20.03 -0.10 19.02
N LEU A 4 -20.48 1.13 18.72
CA LEU A 4 -20.04 1.90 17.55
C LEU A 4 -18.55 2.28 17.65
N ALA A 5 -18.08 2.63 18.86
CA ALA A 5 -16.68 2.95 19.11
C ALA A 5 -15.77 1.73 18.92
N VAL A 6 -16.20 0.53 19.35
CA VAL A 6 -15.48 -0.73 19.11
C VAL A 6 -15.39 -1.03 17.61
N SER A 7 -16.48 -0.82 16.86
CA SER A 7 -16.47 -0.98 15.39
C SER A 7 -15.46 -0.04 14.72
N PHE A 8 -15.41 1.23 15.13
CA PHE A 8 -14.43 2.18 14.59
C PHE A 8 -12.98 1.85 14.97
N LEU A 9 -12.74 1.34 16.19
CA LEU A 9 -11.41 0.88 16.60
C LEU A 9 -10.93 -0.31 15.76
N ALA A 10 -11.81 -1.26 15.42
CA ALA A 10 -11.47 -2.36 14.52
C ALA A 10 -11.11 -1.87 13.11
N ILE A 11 -11.85 -0.89 12.58
CA ILE A 11 -11.56 -0.26 11.29
C ILE A 11 -10.22 0.50 11.35
N ALA A 12 -9.96 1.23 12.43
CA ALA A 12 -8.70 1.95 12.64
C ALA A 12 -7.49 1.01 12.68
N ALA A 13 -7.61 -0.13 13.35
CA ALA A 13 -6.55 -1.15 13.38
C ALA A 13 -6.24 -1.68 11.97
N LEU A 14 -7.27 -1.93 11.16
CA LEU A 14 -7.10 -2.35 9.77
C LEU A 14 -6.46 -1.25 8.91
N PHE A 15 -6.89 0.00 9.11
CA PHE A 15 -6.29 1.18 8.48
C PHE A 15 -4.78 1.26 8.72
N GLN A 16 -4.35 1.02 9.95
CA GLN A 16 -2.94 1.09 10.34
C GLN A 16 -2.07 0.12 9.53
N VAL A 17 -2.58 -1.08 9.23
CA VAL A 17 -1.87 -2.09 8.43
C VAL A 17 -1.69 -1.61 6.99
N PHE A 18 -2.75 -1.08 6.38
CA PHE A 18 -2.69 -0.58 5.01
C PHE A 18 -1.84 0.66 4.88
N ASP A 19 -1.94 1.60 5.84
CA ASP A 19 -1.12 2.80 5.90
C ASP A 19 0.36 2.46 6.04
N GLY A 20 0.71 1.50 6.92
CA GLY A 20 2.07 0.98 7.03
C GLY A 20 2.58 0.37 5.73
N ALA A 21 1.76 -0.41 5.02
CA ALA A 21 2.13 -1.00 3.74
C ALA A 21 2.38 0.07 2.65
N GLN A 22 1.56 1.11 2.58
CA GLN A 22 1.78 2.23 1.65
C GLN A 22 3.04 3.02 2.02
N ALA A 23 3.26 3.29 3.32
CA ALA A 23 4.42 4.04 3.78
C ALA A 23 5.73 3.32 3.40
N ILE A 24 5.79 2.01 3.63
CA ILE A 24 6.94 1.17 3.25
C ILE A 24 7.12 1.15 1.72
N GLY A 25 6.05 0.87 0.96
CA GLY A 25 6.13 0.85 -0.51
C GLY A 25 6.52 2.21 -1.11
N ALA A 26 6.06 3.31 -0.51
CA ALA A 26 6.41 4.67 -0.94
C ALA A 26 7.87 4.98 -0.60
N GLY A 27 8.35 4.52 0.56
CA GLY A 27 9.75 4.64 0.95
C GLY A 27 10.67 3.89 -0.01
N MET A 28 10.31 2.66 -0.38
CA MET A 28 11.08 1.84 -1.31
C MET A 28 11.14 2.44 -2.71
N LEU A 29 10.01 2.94 -3.24
CA LEU A 29 9.98 3.60 -4.55
C LEU A 29 10.73 4.94 -4.55
N ARG A 30 10.64 5.72 -3.47
CA ARG A 30 11.42 6.95 -3.29
C ARG A 30 12.93 6.68 -3.21
N GLY A 31 13.34 5.55 -2.61
CA GLY A 31 14.74 5.10 -2.59
C GLY A 31 15.32 4.81 -3.97
N LEU A 32 14.45 4.50 -4.96
CA LEU A 32 14.81 4.29 -6.36
C LEU A 32 14.68 5.55 -7.23
N GLN A 33 14.54 6.73 -6.61
CA GLN A 33 14.27 8.04 -7.25
C GLN A 33 12.94 8.11 -8.04
N ASP A 34 12.04 7.14 -7.88
CA ASP A 34 10.74 7.10 -8.57
C ASP A 34 9.62 7.61 -7.64
N THR A 35 9.49 8.93 -7.54
CA THR A 35 8.56 9.61 -6.61
C THR A 35 7.18 9.89 -7.21
N ARG A 36 7.06 9.89 -8.54
CA ARG A 36 5.82 10.27 -9.25
C ARG A 36 4.75 9.18 -9.14
N ILE A 37 5.14 7.91 -9.18
CA ILE A 37 4.21 6.78 -9.16
C ILE A 37 3.45 6.68 -7.82
N PRO A 38 4.10 6.74 -6.64
CA PRO A 38 3.40 6.72 -5.35
C PRO A 38 2.36 7.84 -5.21
N MET A 39 2.67 9.06 -5.66
CA MET A 39 1.75 10.20 -5.59
C MET A 39 0.49 9.98 -6.43
N ILE A 40 0.64 9.44 -7.64
CA ILE A 40 -0.51 9.18 -8.54
C ILE A 40 -1.41 8.10 -7.93
N PHE A 41 -0.83 7.03 -7.39
CA PHE A 41 -1.61 5.96 -6.75
C PHE A 41 -2.34 6.44 -5.51
N ALA A 42 -1.69 7.22 -4.65
CA ALA A 42 -2.36 7.85 -3.51
C ALA A 42 -3.52 8.75 -3.98
N GLY A 43 -3.28 9.63 -4.94
CA GLY A 43 -4.32 10.51 -5.48
C GLY A 43 -5.54 9.75 -6.00
N ILE A 44 -5.33 8.76 -6.87
CA ILE A 44 -6.42 7.98 -7.47
C ILE A 44 -7.14 7.12 -6.44
N GLY A 45 -6.41 6.43 -5.55
CA GLY A 45 -7.06 5.53 -4.62
C GLY A 45 -7.80 6.23 -3.49
N TYR A 46 -7.32 7.38 -3.01
CA TYR A 46 -8.07 8.16 -2.02
C TYR A 46 -9.31 8.83 -2.63
N TRP A 47 -9.18 9.41 -3.84
CA TRP A 47 -10.26 10.19 -4.45
C TRP A 47 -11.22 9.39 -5.30
N VAL A 48 -10.73 8.49 -6.15
CA VAL A 48 -11.62 7.71 -7.01
C VAL A 48 -12.16 6.57 -6.18
N ILE A 49 -11.31 5.76 -5.56
CA ILE A 49 -11.75 4.53 -4.87
C ILE A 49 -12.35 4.84 -3.50
N GLY A 50 -11.66 5.63 -2.67
CA GLY A 50 -12.10 5.95 -1.30
C GLY A 50 -13.44 6.69 -1.25
N LEU A 51 -13.57 7.77 -2.03
CA LEU A 51 -14.81 8.55 -2.09
C LEU A 51 -15.94 7.81 -2.81
N SER A 52 -15.69 7.13 -3.94
CA SER A 52 -16.77 6.40 -4.62
C SER A 52 -17.25 5.20 -3.81
N ALA A 53 -16.35 4.43 -3.18
CA ALA A 53 -16.72 3.35 -2.27
C ALA A 53 -17.41 3.89 -1.01
N GLY A 54 -16.98 5.03 -0.47
CA GLY A 54 -17.61 5.66 0.69
C GLY A 54 -19.04 6.11 0.41
N VAL A 55 -19.28 6.77 -0.72
CA VAL A 55 -20.63 7.14 -1.19
C VAL A 55 -21.46 5.88 -1.48
N PHE A 56 -20.88 4.88 -2.14
CA PHE A 56 -21.57 3.64 -2.48
C PHE A 56 -21.86 2.73 -1.28
N LEU A 57 -21.14 2.84 -0.18
CA LEU A 57 -21.51 2.15 1.07
C LEU A 57 -22.44 2.98 1.95
N ALA A 58 -22.28 4.30 1.97
CA ALA A 58 -23.06 5.17 2.84
C ALA A 58 -24.53 5.29 2.41
N PHE A 59 -24.80 5.52 1.11
CA PHE A 59 -26.17 5.75 0.62
C PHE A 59 -26.97 4.45 0.35
N PRO A 60 -26.48 3.50 -0.47
CA PRO A 60 -27.21 2.27 -0.79
C PRO A 60 -27.34 1.32 0.41
N MET A 61 -26.31 1.24 1.25
CA MET A 61 -26.24 0.30 2.37
C MET A 61 -26.74 0.89 3.70
N LYS A 62 -27.11 2.19 3.72
CA LYS A 62 -27.57 2.94 4.91
C LYS A 62 -26.64 2.81 6.13
N LEU A 63 -25.35 2.58 5.89
CA LEU A 63 -24.32 2.47 6.94
C LEU A 63 -23.87 3.83 7.47
N GLU A 64 -24.43 4.92 6.95
CA GLU A 64 -24.17 6.31 7.36
C GLU A 64 -22.66 6.59 7.51
N GLY A 65 -22.21 7.05 8.68
CA GLY A 65 -20.80 7.34 8.94
C GLY A 65 -19.89 6.11 8.85
N VAL A 66 -20.37 4.92 9.23
CA VAL A 66 -19.58 3.67 9.14
C VAL A 66 -19.28 3.33 7.69
N GLY A 67 -20.22 3.58 6.78
CA GLY A 67 -20.04 3.38 5.34
C GLY A 67 -18.93 4.25 4.75
N ILE A 68 -18.80 5.50 5.21
CA ILE A 68 -17.73 6.41 4.77
C ILE A 68 -16.36 5.90 5.24
N TRP A 69 -16.25 5.47 6.50
CA TRP A 69 -15.00 4.93 7.04
C TRP A 69 -14.58 3.62 6.37
N LEU A 70 -15.53 2.73 6.05
CA LEU A 70 -15.26 1.52 5.28
C LEU A 70 -14.85 1.83 3.83
N GLY A 71 -15.45 2.84 3.20
CA GLY A 71 -15.06 3.30 1.88
C GLY A 71 -13.63 3.83 1.83
N LEU A 72 -13.25 4.65 2.81
CA LEU A 72 -11.86 5.09 2.96
C LEU A 72 -10.91 3.91 3.19
N ALA A 73 -11.27 2.94 4.06
CA ALA A 73 -10.47 1.72 4.27
C ALA A 73 -10.24 0.95 2.96
N ALA A 74 -11.28 0.81 2.14
CA ALA A 74 -11.20 0.16 0.83
C ALA A 74 -10.29 0.93 -0.14
N GLY A 75 -10.33 2.27 -0.11
CA GLY A 75 -9.41 3.14 -0.84
C GLY A 75 -7.95 2.88 -0.45
N LEU A 76 -7.65 2.83 0.86
CA LEU A 76 -6.30 2.50 1.34
C LEU A 76 -5.86 1.10 0.93
N ALA A 77 -6.74 0.11 1.09
CA ALA A 77 -6.44 -1.27 0.71
C ALA A 77 -6.09 -1.38 -0.77
N ALA A 78 -6.82 -0.66 -1.64
CA ALA A 78 -6.54 -0.63 -3.06
C ALA A 78 -5.18 0.03 -3.38
N VAL A 79 -4.84 1.16 -2.75
CA VAL A 79 -3.53 1.81 -2.94
C VAL A 79 -2.39 0.91 -2.45
N SER A 80 -2.51 0.31 -1.26
CA SER A 80 -1.50 -0.64 -0.75
C SER A 80 -1.31 -1.81 -1.71
N ALA A 81 -2.41 -2.37 -2.22
CA ALA A 81 -2.36 -3.47 -3.18
C ALA A 81 -1.70 -3.05 -4.50
N MET A 82 -2.02 -1.87 -5.03
CA MET A 82 -1.38 -1.35 -6.26
C MET A 82 0.12 -1.11 -6.08
N MET A 83 0.54 -0.55 -4.95
CA MET A 83 1.96 -0.33 -4.64
C MET A 83 2.71 -1.65 -4.45
N LEU A 84 2.12 -2.58 -3.72
CA LEU A 84 2.70 -3.91 -3.51
C LEU A 84 2.79 -4.67 -4.84
N PHE A 85 1.75 -4.65 -5.66
CA PHE A 85 1.73 -5.25 -6.99
C PHE A 85 2.81 -4.66 -7.91
N ARG A 86 3.00 -3.33 -7.88
CA ARG A 86 4.07 -2.65 -8.64
C ARG A 86 5.45 -3.09 -8.18
N TRP A 87 5.66 -3.20 -6.87
CA TRP A 87 6.91 -3.70 -6.30
C TRP A 87 7.18 -5.15 -6.72
N LEU A 88 6.21 -6.04 -6.55
CA LEU A 88 6.30 -7.46 -6.96
C LEU A 88 6.55 -7.62 -8.46
N SER A 89 5.96 -6.77 -9.29
CA SER A 89 6.21 -6.76 -10.73
C SER A 89 7.65 -6.34 -11.06
N ARG A 90 8.25 -5.45 -10.26
CA ARG A 90 9.66 -5.03 -10.43
C ARG A 90 10.65 -6.04 -9.85
N THR A 91 10.34 -6.72 -8.75
CA THR A 91 11.19 -7.81 -8.24
C THR A 91 11.14 -9.05 -9.13
N ARG A 92 10.00 -9.34 -9.77
CA ARG A 92 9.91 -10.39 -10.81
C ARG A 92 10.76 -10.12 -12.06
N LEU A 93 11.16 -8.87 -12.29
CA LEU A 93 12.06 -8.48 -13.39
C LEU A 93 13.55 -8.74 -13.08
N GLY A 94 13.91 -9.32 -11.93
CA GLY A 94 15.22 -9.93 -11.71
C GLY A 94 16.41 -8.96 -11.78
N LEU A 95 16.25 -7.74 -11.27
CA LEU A 95 17.34 -6.78 -11.09
C LEU A 95 18.12 -7.01 -9.78
N ASP A 96 18.02 -8.20 -9.20
CA ASP A 96 18.93 -8.73 -8.18
C ASP A 96 20.15 -9.42 -8.81
N ARG A 97 20.23 -9.53 -10.14
CA ARG A 97 21.49 -9.77 -10.85
C ARG A 97 22.37 -8.55 -10.73
N SER A 98 22.97 -8.39 -9.57
CA SER A 98 24.13 -7.56 -9.49
C SER A 98 25.24 -8.17 -10.38
N PRO A 99 25.83 -7.41 -11.31
CA PRO A 99 27.02 -7.87 -12.03
C PRO A 99 28.18 -8.16 -11.07
N TRP A 100 28.16 -7.55 -9.88
CA TRP A 100 29.23 -7.67 -8.89
C TRP A 100 29.30 -9.02 -8.18
N ALA A 101 28.24 -9.85 -8.23
CA ALA A 101 28.30 -11.22 -7.69
C ALA A 101 29.16 -12.16 -8.57
N ALA A 102 29.43 -11.80 -9.83
CA ALA A 102 30.29 -12.55 -10.73
C ALA A 102 31.79 -12.29 -10.50
N ASP A 103 32.13 -11.13 -9.91
CA ASP A 103 33.50 -10.66 -9.75
C ASP A 103 34.05 -10.80 -8.32
N ALA A 104 33.36 -11.52 -7.43
CA ALA A 104 33.95 -11.86 -6.13
C ALA A 104 35.24 -12.65 -6.42
N PRO A 105 36.44 -12.08 -6.16
CA PRO A 105 37.67 -12.82 -6.37
C PRO A 105 37.57 -13.99 -5.41
N ARG A 106 37.57 -15.22 -5.96
CA ARG A 106 37.80 -16.43 -5.19
C ARG A 106 39.11 -16.18 -4.45
N GLN A 107 39.02 -15.73 -3.21
CA GLN A 107 40.14 -15.70 -2.29
C GLN A 107 40.46 -17.17 -2.09
N THR A 108 41.41 -17.60 -2.92
CA THR A 108 42.18 -18.81 -2.82
C THR A 108 42.56 -18.96 -1.36
N VAL A 109 41.88 -19.89 -0.69
CA VAL A 109 42.27 -20.44 0.59
C VAL A 109 43.59 -21.18 0.34
N LEU A 110 44.66 -20.40 0.32
CA LEU A 110 46.05 -20.84 0.40
C LEU A 110 46.75 -19.78 1.24
N LEU A 111 46.53 -19.84 2.56
CA LEU A 111 47.51 -19.68 3.64
C LEU A 111 46.84 -20.13 4.95
#